data_AF-A0A1I1P2T3-F1
#
_entry.id   AF-A0A1I1P2T3-F1
#
_cell.length_a   1.000
_cell.length_b   1.000
_cell.length_c   1.000
_cell.angle_alpha   90.00
_cell.angle_beta   90.00
_cell.angle_gamma   90.00
#
_symmetry.space_group_name_H-M   'P 1'
#
loop_
_entity.id
_entity.type
_entity.pdbx_description
1 polymer ?
#
loop_
_entity_poly.entity_id
_entity_poly.type
_entity_poly.pdbx_seq_one_letter_code
_entity_poly.pdbx_strand_id
1 'polypeptide(L)'
;MLCNDISLSNISKITGTSYRGLYGKIDFFHEQIQGFVAQGEDFSQVDFHEVGSLFATDSQTLILNWPTKQKRTPVAVQHLCTAHNRSGFIVEAALQFDPSLSMEDAEARALEAGEADISNAFRQFVRVWTKTEFEGWLRKLRKQKRVKTTDLYQLPHQGALVRYDILQYAHALRVQEMLAHTDAPLLLAMDDDKGLQQAFQAVFVQEIRSRRADIAVVSFDKGMTHDMRLKQFKNGRALL
;
A
#
# COMPACT_ATOMS: atom_id res chain seq x y z
N MET A 1 0.83 -11.81 5.06
CA MET A 1 1.80 -12.87 4.67
C MET A 1 1.81 -13.90 5.80
N LEU A 2 1.61 -15.20 5.54
CA LEU A 2 1.91 -16.21 6.57
C LEU A 2 3.41 -16.10 6.85
N CYS A 3 3.76 -15.70 8.08
CA CYS A 3 4.97 -14.93 8.40
C CYS A 3 6.35 -15.56 8.09
N ASN A 4 6.43 -16.75 7.49
CA ASN A 4 7.67 -17.53 7.39
C ASN A 4 8.04 -18.01 5.97
N ASP A 5 7.47 -17.44 4.90
CA ASP A 5 7.74 -17.87 3.51
C ASP A 5 7.43 -19.37 3.23
N ILE A 6 6.69 -20.02 4.15
CA ILE A 6 6.30 -21.42 4.02
C ILE A 6 5.07 -21.50 3.12
N SER A 7 5.13 -22.33 2.08
CA SER A 7 3.96 -22.57 1.22
C SER A 7 2.79 -23.18 2.02
N LEU A 8 1.55 -22.86 1.64
CA LEU A 8 0.35 -23.47 2.24
C LEU A 8 0.38 -25.01 2.19
N SER A 9 0.96 -25.57 1.12
CA SER A 9 1.18 -27.01 0.98
C SER A 9 2.14 -27.55 2.03
N ASN A 10 3.23 -26.83 2.33
CA ASN A 10 4.16 -27.22 3.39
C ASN A 10 3.52 -27.07 4.77
N ILE A 11 2.71 -26.03 5.00
CA ILE A 11 1.94 -25.90 6.25
C ILE A 11 1.01 -27.09 6.42
N SER A 12 0.21 -27.42 5.39
CA SER A 12 -0.68 -28.59 5.39
C SER A 12 0.06 -29.90 5.68
N LYS A 13 1.25 -30.10 5.10
CA LYS A 13 2.11 -31.27 5.38
C LYS A 13 2.63 -31.30 6.81
N ILE A 14 3.15 -30.18 7.31
CA ILE A 14 3.74 -30.07 8.66
C ILE A 14 2.66 -30.26 9.73
N THR A 15 1.50 -29.63 9.54
CA THR A 15 0.41 -29.66 10.54
C THR A 15 -0.54 -30.84 10.38
N GLY A 16 -0.36 -31.68 9.36
CA GLY A 16 -1.27 -32.78 9.02
C GLY A 16 -2.71 -32.33 8.72
N THR A 17 -2.92 -31.04 8.42
CA THR A 17 -4.25 -30.45 8.22
C THR A 17 -4.63 -30.49 6.74
N SER A 18 -5.88 -30.86 6.42
CA SER A 18 -6.37 -30.78 5.05
C SER A 18 -6.39 -29.32 4.54
N TYR A 19 -6.34 -29.12 3.22
CA TYR A 19 -6.46 -27.77 2.66
C TYR A 19 -7.74 -27.05 3.09
N ARG A 20 -8.88 -27.77 3.15
CA ARG A 20 -10.14 -27.21 3.66
C ARG A 20 -9.99 -26.72 5.11
N GLY A 21 -9.37 -27.52 5.97
CA GLY A 21 -9.13 -27.13 7.37
C GLY A 21 -8.14 -25.97 7.50
N LEU A 22 -7.12 -25.91 6.64
CA LEU A 22 -6.17 -24.81 6.60
C LEU A 22 -6.84 -23.49 6.18
N TYR A 23 -7.59 -23.49 5.08
CA TYR A 23 -8.33 -22.30 4.64
C TYR A 23 -9.37 -21.87 5.69
N GLY A 24 -10.13 -22.81 6.28
CA GLY A 24 -11.06 -22.48 7.35
C GLY A 24 -10.40 -21.84 8.59
N LYS A 25 -9.16 -22.21 8.92
CA LYS A 25 -8.39 -21.53 9.96
C LYS A 25 -7.94 -20.13 9.55
N ILE A 26 -7.55 -19.95 8.28
CA ILE A 26 -7.20 -18.63 7.73
C ILE A 26 -8.42 -17.71 7.81
N ASP A 27 -9.60 -18.19 7.38
CA ASP A 27 -10.85 -17.43 7.43
C ASP A 27 -11.22 -17.08 8.89
N PHE A 28 -11.12 -18.04 9.80
CA PHE A 28 -11.33 -17.80 11.23
C PHE A 28 -10.40 -16.71 11.77
N PHE A 29 -9.09 -16.79 11.50
CA PHE A 29 -8.16 -15.75 11.96
C PHE A 29 -8.44 -14.40 11.32
N HIS A 30 -8.83 -14.37 10.05
CA HIS A 30 -9.25 -13.15 9.38
C HIS A 30 -10.44 -12.51 10.11
N GLU A 31 -11.50 -13.28 10.42
CA GLU A 31 -12.66 -12.79 11.16
C GLU A 31 -12.29 -12.28 12.57
N GLN A 32 -11.43 -13.01 13.30
CA GLN A 32 -10.98 -12.57 14.62
C GLN A 32 -10.16 -11.28 14.55
N ILE A 33 -9.28 -11.14 13.54
CA ILE A 33 -8.49 -9.93 13.32
C ILE A 33 -9.41 -8.76 12.97
N GLN A 34 -10.39 -8.94 12.08
CA GLN A 34 -11.36 -7.90 11.75
C GLN A 34 -12.11 -7.40 12.99
N GLY A 35 -12.54 -8.32 13.86
CA GLY A 35 -13.17 -7.97 15.14
C GLY A 35 -12.24 -7.22 16.10
N PHE A 36 -10.96 -7.62 16.18
CA PHE A 36 -9.96 -6.95 17.01
C PHE A 36 -9.59 -5.56 16.48
N VAL A 37 -9.37 -5.41 15.18
CA VAL A 37 -9.01 -4.15 14.52
C VAL A 37 -10.10 -3.10 14.72
N ALA A 38 -11.37 -3.48 14.58
CA ALA A 38 -12.50 -2.60 14.87
C ALA A 38 -12.51 -2.03 16.30
N GLN A 39 -11.84 -2.68 17.26
CA GLN A 39 -11.68 -2.22 18.65
C GLN A 39 -10.34 -1.52 18.90
N GLY A 40 -9.30 -1.82 18.12
CA GLY A 40 -7.92 -1.35 18.32
C GLY A 40 -7.50 -0.16 17.46
N GLU A 41 -8.34 0.31 16.53
CA GLU A 41 -8.08 1.50 15.70
C GLU A 41 -8.42 2.84 16.39
N ASP A 42 -8.87 2.81 17.66
CA ASP A 42 -9.08 4.03 18.44
C ASP A 42 -7.79 4.53 19.09
N PHE A 43 -7.09 5.41 18.38
CA PHE A 43 -5.88 6.06 18.90
C PHE A 43 -6.16 7.28 19.78
N SER A 44 -7.43 7.62 20.06
CA SER A 44 -7.76 8.78 20.91
C SER A 44 -7.27 8.63 22.35
N GLN A 45 -7.02 7.40 22.79
CA GLN A 45 -6.51 7.07 24.13
C GLN A 45 -4.98 6.98 24.18
N VAL A 46 -4.29 7.14 23.05
CA VAL A 46 -2.83 7.01 22.97
C VAL A 46 -2.18 8.38 23.13
N ASP A 47 -1.32 8.52 24.14
CA ASP A 47 -0.49 9.71 24.32
C ASP A 47 0.79 9.61 23.48
N PHE A 48 0.77 10.22 22.29
CA PHE A 48 1.92 10.26 21.38
C PHE A 48 3.06 11.18 21.85
N HIS A 49 2.89 11.99 22.89
CA HIS A 49 4.02 12.66 23.55
C HIS A 49 4.86 11.66 24.33
N GLU A 50 4.23 10.67 24.97
CA GLU A 50 4.92 9.64 25.76
C GLU A 50 5.50 8.53 24.86
N VAL A 51 4.68 7.98 23.96
CA VAL A 51 5.07 6.82 23.15
C VAL A 51 5.90 7.21 21.92
N GLY A 52 5.94 8.50 21.58
CA GLY A 52 6.56 9.03 20.39
C GLY A 52 5.60 9.14 19.21
N SER A 53 5.95 9.97 18.25
CA SER A 53 5.06 10.43 17.17
C SER A 53 5.71 10.34 15.79
N LEU A 54 6.67 9.43 15.65
CA LEU A 54 7.33 9.12 14.38
C LEU A 54 6.61 7.95 13.70
N PHE A 55 6.14 8.19 12.49
CA PHE A 55 5.45 7.20 11.66
C PHE A 55 6.19 7.02 10.34
N ALA A 56 6.53 5.79 10.01
CA ALA A 56 7.24 5.44 8.79
C ALA A 56 6.27 4.80 7.79
N THR A 57 6.19 5.35 6.58
CA THR A 57 5.34 4.85 5.51
C THR A 57 6.18 4.29 4.37
N ASP A 58 5.89 3.05 3.98
CA ASP A 58 6.57 2.36 2.88
C ASP A 58 5.54 1.75 1.92
N SER A 59 5.94 1.57 0.66
CA SER A 59 5.15 0.92 -0.38
C SER A 59 5.96 -0.19 -1.03
N GLN A 60 5.48 -1.42 -0.89
CA GLN A 60 6.09 -2.59 -1.50
C GLN A 60 5.23 -3.11 -2.65
N THR A 61 5.86 -3.41 -3.79
CA THR A 61 5.21 -4.17 -4.86
C THR A 61 5.23 -5.66 -4.51
N LEU A 62 4.05 -6.25 -4.40
CA LEU A 62 3.83 -7.68 -4.21
C LEU A 62 3.44 -8.33 -5.54
N ILE A 63 4.09 -9.44 -5.89
CA ILE A 63 3.71 -10.25 -7.05
C ILE A 63 2.83 -11.39 -6.54
N LEU A 64 1.53 -11.27 -6.78
CA LEU A 64 0.56 -12.26 -6.35
C LEU A 64 0.21 -13.18 -7.50
N ASN A 65 0.20 -14.49 -7.24
CA ASN A 65 -0.42 -15.42 -8.17
C ASN A 65 -1.93 -15.30 -8.00
N TRP A 66 -2.61 -14.74 -9.00
CA TRP A 66 -4.07 -14.67 -9.03
C TRP A 66 -4.61 -15.91 -9.76
N PRO A 67 -5.16 -16.91 -9.05
CA PRO A 67 -5.49 -18.18 -9.66
C PRO A 67 -6.84 -18.10 -10.39
N THR A 68 -6.86 -18.59 -11.63
CA THR A 68 -8.05 -19.25 -12.18
C THR A 68 -7.75 -20.75 -12.29
N LYS A 69 -8.80 -21.59 -12.40
CA LYS A 69 -8.64 -23.05 -12.54
C LYS A 69 -7.75 -23.46 -13.73
N GLN A 70 -7.54 -22.56 -14.69
CA GLN A 70 -6.88 -22.87 -15.97
C GLN A 70 -5.56 -22.10 -16.16
N LYS A 71 -5.39 -20.92 -15.55
CA LYS A 71 -4.19 -20.09 -15.73
C LYS A 71 -3.79 -19.40 -14.44
N ARG A 72 -2.50 -19.49 -14.11
CA ARG A 72 -1.87 -18.65 -13.08
C ARG A 72 -1.47 -17.35 -13.74
N THR A 73 -2.07 -16.27 -13.27
CA THR A 73 -1.80 -14.93 -13.76
C THR A 73 -1.07 -14.16 -12.66
N PRO A 74 0.22 -13.84 -12.83
CA PRO A 74 0.89 -12.95 -11.88
C PRO A 74 0.28 -11.55 -12.01
N VAL A 75 -0.12 -11.00 -10.87
CA VAL A 75 -0.62 -9.63 -10.74
C VAL A 75 0.33 -8.89 -9.79
N ALA A 76 0.95 -7.83 -10.29
CA ALA A 76 1.68 -6.90 -9.45
C ALA A 76 0.70 -5.95 -8.76
N VAL A 77 0.68 -5.98 -7.43
CA VAL A 77 -0.13 -5.07 -6.60
C VAL A 77 0.78 -4.28 -5.67
N GLN A 78 0.41 -3.05 -5.36
CA GLN A 78 1.09 -2.27 -4.31
C GLN A 78 0.47 -2.57 -2.95
N HIS A 79 1.31 -2.58 -1.93
CA HIS A 79 0.93 -2.68 -0.53
C HIS A 79 1.60 -1.54 0.23
N LEU A 80 0.79 -0.61 0.74
CA LEU A 80 1.26 0.50 1.55
C LEU A 80 1.10 0.14 3.02
N CYS A 81 2.09 0.50 3.81
CA CYS A 81 2.05 0.35 5.26
C CYS A 81 2.57 1.60 5.93
N THR A 82 1.87 2.07 6.96
CA THR A 82 2.39 3.04 7.93
C THR A 82 2.57 2.36 9.27
N ALA A 83 3.79 2.43 9.80
CA ALA A 83 4.15 1.86 11.09
C ALA A 83 4.54 2.96 12.08
N HIS A 84 4.10 2.85 13.33
CA HIS A 84 4.62 3.64 14.42
C HIS A 84 6.04 3.16 14.77
N ASN A 85 7.02 4.05 14.70
CA ASN A 85 8.43 3.68 14.71
C ASN A 85 8.90 3.04 16.02
N ARG A 86 8.39 3.48 17.18
CA ARG A 86 8.87 2.98 18.48
C ARG A 86 8.29 1.60 18.82
N SER A 87 7.00 1.39 18.58
CA SER A 87 6.33 0.13 18.93
C SER A 87 6.37 -0.90 17.80
N GLY A 88 6.62 -0.48 16.55
CA GLY A 88 6.45 -1.33 15.38
C GLY A 88 4.99 -1.64 15.05
N PHE A 89 4.04 -0.98 15.71
CA PHE A 89 2.61 -1.16 15.45
C PHE A 89 2.27 -0.65 14.05
N ILE A 90 1.56 -1.46 13.27
CA ILE A 90 1.09 -1.07 11.94
C ILE A 90 -0.20 -0.28 12.12
N VAL A 91 -0.11 1.03 11.91
CA VAL A 91 -1.22 1.97 12.04
C VAL A 91 -2.20 1.76 10.89
N GLU A 92 -1.69 1.67 9.66
CA GLU A 92 -2.52 1.45 8.48
C GLU A 92 -1.79 0.52 7.50
N ALA A 93 -2.53 -0.40 6.88
CA ALA A 93 -2.02 -1.28 5.83
C ALA A 93 -3.06 -1.46 4.72
N ALA A 94 -2.77 -0.93 3.54
CA ALA A 94 -3.69 -0.91 2.42
C ALA A 94 -3.11 -1.66 1.22
N LEU A 95 -3.91 -2.59 0.67
CA LEU A 95 -3.58 -3.31 -0.56
C LEU A 95 -4.26 -2.62 -1.75
N GLN A 96 -3.58 -2.59 -2.90
CA GLN A 96 -4.09 -2.04 -4.16
C GLN A 96 -5.21 -2.89 -4.79
N PHE A 97 -6.24 -3.23 -4.04
CA PHE A 97 -7.27 -4.17 -4.48
C PHE A 97 -8.62 -3.85 -3.83
N ASP A 98 -9.66 -3.80 -4.66
CA ASP A 98 -11.05 -3.71 -4.21
C ASP A 98 -11.76 -5.04 -4.49
N PRO A 99 -12.11 -5.83 -3.46
CA PRO A 99 -12.84 -7.09 -3.63
C PRO A 99 -14.32 -6.90 -3.99
N SER A 100 -14.89 -5.72 -3.73
CA SER A 100 -16.33 -5.45 -3.85
C SER A 100 -16.78 -5.12 -5.28
N LEU A 101 -15.85 -4.84 -6.18
CA LEU A 101 -16.11 -4.40 -7.55
C LEU A 101 -15.43 -5.33 -8.55
N SER A 102 -16.13 -5.76 -9.60
CA SER A 102 -15.48 -6.50 -10.69
C SER A 102 -14.92 -5.55 -11.77
N MET A 103 -13.91 -6.00 -12.50
CA MET A 103 -13.38 -5.29 -13.66
C MET A 103 -14.45 -5.06 -14.75
N GLU A 104 -15.38 -6.01 -14.92
CA GLU A 104 -16.47 -5.90 -15.90
C GLU A 104 -17.46 -4.81 -15.49
N ASP A 105 -17.84 -4.76 -14.21
CA ASP A 105 -18.71 -3.70 -13.67
C ASP A 105 -18.04 -2.33 -13.76
N ALA A 106 -16.73 -2.25 -13.49
CA ALA A 106 -15.98 -1.01 -13.60
C ALA A 106 -15.96 -0.47 -15.04
N GLU A 107 -15.75 -1.35 -16.04
CA GLU A 107 -15.76 -0.97 -17.46
C GLU A 107 -17.17 -0.57 -17.92
N ALA A 108 -18.19 -1.35 -17.56
CA ALA A 108 -19.58 -1.06 -17.92
C ALA A 108 -20.04 0.30 -17.38
N ARG A 109 -19.76 0.57 -16.11
CA ARG A 109 -20.11 1.85 -15.48
C ARG A 109 -19.35 3.03 -16.07
N ALA A 110 -18.05 2.86 -16.40
CA ALA A 110 -17.27 3.90 -17.06
C ALA A 110 -17.80 4.22 -18.47
N LEU A 111 -18.27 3.18 -19.20
CA LEU A 111 -18.90 3.35 -20.51
C LEU A 111 -20.25 4.06 -20.40
N GLU A 112 -21.10 3.64 -19.46
CA GLU A 112 -22.42 4.25 -19.19
C GLU A 112 -22.30 5.74 -18.82
N ALA A 113 -21.27 6.11 -18.06
CA ALA A 113 -21.02 7.49 -17.67
C ALA A 113 -20.57 8.39 -18.83
N GLY A 114 -20.17 7.82 -19.97
CA GLY A 114 -19.83 8.59 -21.18
C GLY A 114 -18.60 9.48 -21.04
N GLU A 115 -17.68 9.18 -20.12
CA GLU A 115 -16.60 10.08 -19.70
C GLU A 115 -15.33 9.98 -20.57
N ALA A 116 -15.44 9.47 -21.80
CA ALA A 116 -14.30 9.16 -22.66
C ALA A 116 -13.41 10.39 -22.92
N ASP A 117 -14.01 11.57 -23.08
CA ASP A 117 -13.32 12.83 -23.35
C ASP A 117 -12.94 13.61 -22.07
N ILE A 118 -13.35 13.12 -20.90
CA ILE A 118 -13.03 13.74 -19.61
C ILE A 118 -11.65 13.24 -19.15
N SER A 119 -10.83 14.15 -18.63
CA SER A 119 -9.56 13.76 -17.99
C SER A 119 -9.81 12.80 -16.83
N ASN A 120 -8.96 11.78 -16.70
CA ASN A 120 -9.10 10.73 -15.69
C ASN A 120 -9.39 11.30 -14.29
N ALA A 121 -8.74 12.40 -13.89
CA ALA A 121 -8.89 13.00 -12.57
C ALA A 121 -10.32 13.46 -12.23
N PHE A 122 -11.20 13.63 -13.23
CA PHE A 122 -12.58 14.08 -13.03
C PHE A 122 -13.62 13.00 -13.34
N ARG A 123 -13.19 11.76 -13.61
CA ARG A 123 -14.09 10.64 -13.91
C ARG A 123 -14.68 10.08 -12.63
N GLN A 124 -15.97 9.73 -12.66
CA GLN A 124 -16.67 9.12 -11.53
C GLN A 124 -16.03 7.77 -11.12
N PHE A 125 -15.55 6.99 -12.08
CA PHE A 125 -14.99 5.66 -11.86
C PHE A 125 -13.46 5.62 -11.91
N VAL A 126 -12.79 6.76 -11.74
CA VAL A 126 -11.32 6.81 -11.76
C VAL A 126 -10.68 5.98 -10.67
N ARG A 127 -11.34 5.69 -9.55
CA ARG A 127 -10.69 5.03 -8.40
C ARG A 127 -10.05 3.67 -8.74
N VAL A 128 -10.59 2.95 -9.73
CA VAL A 128 -10.08 1.66 -10.19
C VAL A 128 -9.60 1.73 -11.63
N TRP A 129 -8.72 0.80 -11.99
CA TRP A 129 -8.39 0.58 -13.39
C TRP A 129 -9.57 -0.05 -14.12
N THR A 130 -9.92 0.47 -15.30
CA THR A 130 -10.70 -0.28 -16.29
C THR A 130 -9.76 -1.13 -17.14
N LYS A 131 -10.28 -2.13 -17.84
CA LYS A 131 -9.47 -2.99 -18.73
C LYS A 131 -8.87 -2.15 -19.85
N THR A 132 -9.67 -1.31 -20.48
CA THR A 132 -9.23 -0.45 -21.59
C THR A 132 -8.11 0.51 -21.15
N GLU A 133 -8.26 1.12 -19.98
CA GLU A 133 -7.25 2.04 -19.43
C GLU A 133 -5.94 1.33 -19.08
N PHE A 134 -6.04 0.17 -18.43
CA PHE A 134 -4.88 -0.61 -18.03
C PHE A 134 -4.08 -1.08 -19.25
N GLU A 135 -4.74 -1.57 -20.29
CA GLU A 135 -4.11 -1.93 -21.56
C GLU A 135 -3.46 -0.72 -22.25
N GLY A 136 -4.09 0.45 -22.19
CA GLY A 136 -3.51 1.71 -22.65
C GLY A 136 -2.24 2.09 -21.89
N TRP A 137 -2.26 1.96 -20.57
CA TRP A 137 -1.11 2.21 -19.70
C TRP A 137 0.03 1.23 -19.99
N LEU A 138 -0.25 -0.08 -20.12
CA LEU A 138 0.74 -1.09 -20.49
C LEU A 138 1.40 -0.80 -21.84
N ARG A 139 0.63 -0.37 -22.85
CA ARG A 139 1.17 0.04 -24.15
C ARG A 139 2.16 1.21 -24.01
N LYS A 140 1.83 2.23 -23.22
CA LYS A 140 2.73 3.36 -22.93
C LYS A 140 4.01 2.90 -22.24
N LEU A 141 3.87 2.01 -21.25
CA LEU A 141 4.97 1.51 -20.45
C LEU A 141 5.97 0.68 -21.28
N ARG A 142 5.46 -0.17 -22.18
CA ARG A 142 6.26 -0.91 -23.18
C ARG A 142 7.05 0.03 -24.08
N LYS A 143 6.42 1.09 -24.59
CA LYS A 143 7.07 2.09 -25.44
C LYS A 143 8.22 2.81 -24.72
N GLN A 144 8.07 3.06 -23.41
CA GLN A 144 9.08 3.76 -22.61
C GLN A 144 10.24 2.86 -22.13
N LYS A 145 10.21 1.53 -22.37
CA LYS A 145 11.20 0.54 -21.88
C LYS A 145 11.45 0.62 -20.35
N ARG A 146 10.50 1.15 -19.57
CA ARG A 146 10.65 1.38 -18.13
C ARG A 146 10.58 0.11 -17.28
N VAL A 147 10.12 -1.00 -17.87
CA VAL A 147 9.99 -2.29 -17.18
C VAL A 147 10.53 -3.40 -18.06
N LYS A 148 11.37 -4.26 -17.46
CA LYS A 148 12.01 -5.40 -18.13
C LYS A 148 11.05 -6.55 -18.44
N THR A 149 9.98 -6.70 -17.66
CA THR A 149 8.98 -7.78 -17.83
C THR A 149 7.56 -7.24 -17.66
N THR A 150 6.91 -6.85 -18.75
CA THR A 150 5.50 -6.37 -18.68
C THR A 150 4.49 -7.49 -18.46
N ASP A 151 4.91 -8.74 -18.58
CA ASP A 151 4.01 -9.92 -18.48
C ASP A 151 3.55 -10.20 -17.04
N LEU A 152 4.18 -9.53 -16.06
CA LEU A 152 3.81 -9.53 -14.64
C LEU A 152 2.65 -8.57 -14.31
N TYR A 153 2.26 -7.72 -15.26
CA TYR A 153 1.20 -6.74 -15.08
C TYR A 153 -0.04 -7.22 -15.81
N GLN A 154 -0.93 -7.87 -15.04
CA GLN A 154 -2.23 -8.32 -15.51
C GLN A 154 -3.29 -7.82 -14.53
N LEU A 155 -4.54 -7.77 -14.99
CA LEU A 155 -5.66 -7.42 -14.11
C LEU A 155 -6.19 -8.68 -13.40
N PRO A 156 -6.68 -8.54 -12.16
CA PRO A 156 -7.35 -9.64 -11.49
C PRO A 156 -8.64 -9.99 -12.23
N HIS A 157 -8.98 -11.28 -12.28
CA HIS A 157 -10.25 -11.75 -12.88
C HIS A 157 -11.46 -11.57 -11.96
N GLN A 158 -11.23 -11.36 -10.67
CA GLN A 158 -12.24 -11.07 -9.65
C GLN A 158 -11.72 -9.93 -8.79
N GLY A 159 -12.60 -9.00 -8.42
CA GLY A 159 -12.19 -7.73 -7.83
C GLY A 159 -11.62 -6.77 -8.89
N ALA A 160 -11.16 -5.61 -8.43
CA ALA A 160 -10.58 -4.57 -9.28
C ALA A 160 -9.27 -4.04 -8.70
N LEU A 161 -8.33 -3.67 -9.57
CA LEU A 161 -7.10 -3.02 -9.16
C LEU A 161 -7.37 -1.54 -8.92
N VAL A 162 -7.17 -1.07 -7.68
CA VAL A 162 -7.27 0.36 -7.35
C VAL A 162 -6.11 1.10 -8.02
N ARG A 163 -6.30 2.35 -8.46
CA ARG A 163 -5.16 3.11 -8.99
C ARG A 163 -4.18 3.46 -7.87
N TYR A 164 -2.88 3.43 -8.16
CA TYR A 164 -1.86 3.59 -7.12
C TYR A 164 -1.84 5.00 -6.52
N ASP A 165 -2.04 6.03 -7.34
CA ASP A 165 -2.24 7.42 -6.89
C ASP A 165 -3.43 7.53 -5.93
N ILE A 166 -4.57 6.94 -6.29
CA ILE A 166 -5.76 6.92 -5.42
C ILE A 166 -5.50 6.20 -4.11
N LEU A 167 -4.79 5.06 -4.14
CA LEU A 167 -4.39 4.32 -2.94
C LEU A 167 -3.49 5.15 -2.04
N GLN A 168 -2.51 5.89 -2.58
CA GLN A 168 -1.62 6.75 -1.81
C GLN A 168 -2.38 7.86 -1.08
N TYR A 169 -3.34 8.52 -1.74
CA TYR A 169 -4.19 9.53 -1.12
C TYR A 169 -5.14 8.95 -0.08
N ALA A 170 -5.79 7.82 -0.37
CA ALA A 170 -6.67 7.15 0.57
C ALA A 170 -5.92 6.70 1.84
N HIS A 171 -4.71 6.16 1.68
CA HIS A 171 -3.83 5.77 2.78
C HIS A 171 -3.45 6.99 3.64
N ALA A 172 -3.03 8.10 3.02
CA ALA A 172 -2.69 9.32 3.75
C ALA A 172 -3.90 9.88 4.53
N LEU A 173 -5.10 9.89 3.93
CA LEU A 173 -6.34 10.32 4.60
C LEU A 173 -6.66 9.45 5.82
N ARG A 174 -6.53 8.12 5.69
CA ARG A 174 -6.81 7.19 6.79
C ARG A 174 -5.82 7.37 7.94
N VAL A 175 -4.54 7.53 7.64
CA VAL A 175 -3.50 7.83 8.64
C VAL A 175 -3.78 9.18 9.32
N GLN A 176 -4.19 10.22 8.59
CA GLN A 176 -4.56 11.50 9.20
C GLN A 176 -5.74 11.36 10.15
N GLU A 177 -6.79 10.64 9.74
CA GLU A 177 -7.98 10.40 10.57
C GLU A 177 -7.60 9.69 11.88
N MET A 178 -6.78 8.65 11.79
CA MET A 178 -6.26 7.91 12.95
C MET A 178 -5.44 8.80 13.90
N LEU A 179 -4.72 9.78 13.36
CA LEU A 179 -3.87 10.71 14.13
C LEU A 179 -4.56 12.06 14.42
N ALA A 180 -5.86 12.19 14.14
CA ALA A 180 -6.57 13.47 14.25
C ALA A 180 -6.75 13.91 15.72
N HIS A 181 -6.78 12.96 16.65
CA HIS A 181 -7.06 13.22 18.07
C HIS A 181 -5.83 13.66 18.88
N THR A 182 -4.63 13.51 18.34
CA THR A 182 -3.41 13.92 19.04
C THR A 182 -2.99 15.33 18.67
N ASP A 183 -2.53 16.09 19.66
CA ASP A 183 -1.88 17.39 19.49
C ASP A 183 -0.35 17.29 19.42
N ALA A 184 0.21 16.08 19.55
CA ALA A 184 1.65 15.85 19.48
C ALA A 184 2.23 16.25 18.11
N PRO A 185 3.48 16.75 18.07
CA PRO A 185 4.16 17.00 16.82
C PRO A 185 4.38 15.67 16.09
N LEU A 186 3.99 15.57 14.83
CA LEU A 186 4.09 14.38 14.01
C LEU A 186 5.34 14.44 13.12
N LEU A 187 6.12 13.36 13.11
CA LEU A 187 7.18 13.18 12.12
C LEU A 187 6.78 12.04 11.18
N LEU A 188 6.52 12.36 9.92
CA LEU A 188 6.06 11.42 8.90
C LEU A 188 7.23 11.09 7.98
N ALA A 189 7.87 9.96 8.23
CA ALA A 189 8.96 9.45 7.41
C ALA A 189 8.42 8.60 6.25
N MET A 190 8.97 8.76 5.06
CA MET A 190 8.57 7.97 3.90
C MET A 190 9.71 7.82 2.88
N ASP A 191 9.64 6.77 2.07
CA ASP A 191 10.54 6.59 0.93
C ASP A 191 10.42 7.75 -0.08
N ASP A 192 11.44 7.94 -0.92
CA ASP A 192 11.47 8.95 -2.00
C ASP A 192 10.54 8.59 -3.19
N ASP A 193 9.27 8.30 -2.88
CA ASP A 193 8.17 8.18 -3.83
C ASP A 193 7.42 9.51 -3.95
N LYS A 194 7.43 10.09 -5.15
CA LYS A 194 6.81 11.40 -5.41
C LYS A 194 5.30 11.41 -5.22
N GLY A 195 4.62 10.31 -5.54
CA GLY A 195 3.17 10.21 -5.37
C GLY A 195 2.81 10.16 -3.89
N LEU A 196 3.57 9.40 -3.10
CA LEU A 196 3.41 9.29 -1.66
C LEU A 196 3.67 10.64 -0.97
N GLN A 197 4.76 11.32 -1.36
CA GLN A 197 5.07 12.67 -0.89
C GLN A 197 3.94 13.65 -1.17
N GLN A 198 3.41 13.68 -2.39
CA GLN A 198 2.31 14.56 -2.76
C GLN A 198 1.03 14.26 -2.00
N ALA A 199 0.71 12.97 -1.82
CA ALA A 199 -0.45 12.55 -1.05
C ALA A 199 -0.38 13.04 0.40
N PHE A 200 0.73 12.76 1.10
CA PHE A 200 0.90 13.17 2.49
C PHE A 200 0.98 14.69 2.64
N GLN A 201 1.69 15.40 1.75
CA GLN A 201 1.74 16.87 1.77
C GLN A 201 0.36 17.51 1.59
N ALA A 202 -0.46 16.96 0.68
CA ALA A 202 -1.79 17.47 0.40
C ALA A 202 -2.75 17.21 1.56
N VAL A 203 -2.71 16.00 2.14
CA VAL A 203 -3.60 15.61 3.23
C VAL A 203 -3.24 16.31 4.54
N PHE A 204 -1.97 16.31 4.93
CA PHE A 204 -1.49 16.93 6.18
C PHE A 204 -1.19 18.43 6.04
N VAL A 205 -1.76 19.10 5.03
CA VAL A 205 -1.44 20.50 4.71
C VAL A 205 -1.69 21.44 5.89
N GLN A 206 -2.72 21.17 6.71
CA GLN A 206 -3.05 22.01 7.86
C GLN A 206 -2.05 21.81 9.00
N GLU A 207 -1.68 20.57 9.28
CA GLU A 207 -0.68 20.19 10.27
C GLU A 207 0.70 20.72 9.94
N ILE A 208 1.09 20.66 8.66
CA ILE A 208 2.35 21.22 8.18
C ILE A 208 2.34 22.74 8.35
N ARG A 209 1.25 23.41 7.96
CA ARG A 209 1.11 24.86 8.09
C ARG A 209 1.16 25.34 9.54
N SER A 210 0.58 24.58 10.47
CA SER A 210 0.63 24.88 11.90
C SER A 210 1.92 24.44 12.58
N ARG A 211 2.88 23.87 11.83
CA ARG A 211 4.13 23.26 12.33
C ARG A 211 3.89 22.12 13.33
N ARG A 212 2.75 21.45 13.22
CA ARG A 212 2.44 20.21 13.94
C ARG A 212 2.97 18.98 13.23
N ALA A 213 3.17 19.01 11.91
CA ALA A 213 3.72 17.87 11.17
C ALA A 213 4.91 18.25 10.31
N ASP A 214 5.95 17.42 10.34
CA ASP A 214 7.08 17.45 9.43
C ASP A 214 7.12 16.17 8.58
N ILE A 215 7.49 16.31 7.30
CA ILE A 215 7.67 15.18 6.39
C ILE A 215 9.17 14.97 6.16
N ALA A 216 9.66 13.78 6.50
CA ALA A 216 11.02 13.34 6.25
C ALA A 216 11.05 12.37 5.07
N VAL A 217 11.60 12.82 3.94
CA VAL A 217 11.79 11.95 2.77
C VAL A 217 13.14 11.24 2.88
N VAL A 218 13.11 9.92 2.86
CA VAL A 218 14.29 9.07 2.99
C VAL A 218 14.61 8.45 1.63
N SER A 219 15.84 8.66 1.19
CA SER A 219 16.36 8.04 -0.03
C SER A 219 17.61 7.23 0.31
N PHE A 220 17.70 6.03 -0.25
CA PHE A 220 18.90 5.20 -0.13
C PHE A 220 19.54 5.01 -1.50
N ASP A 221 20.86 5.19 -1.57
CA ASP A 221 21.62 4.72 -2.73
C ASP A 221 21.77 3.19 -2.63
N LYS A 222 20.88 2.49 -3.34
CA LYS A 222 20.83 1.02 -3.38
C LYS A 222 22.05 0.39 -4.07
N GLY A 223 22.99 1.19 -4.60
CA GLY A 223 24.25 0.73 -5.21
C GLY A 223 25.45 0.69 -4.27
N MET A 224 25.33 1.16 -3.02
CA MET A 224 26.49 1.27 -2.13
C MET A 224 26.95 -0.08 -1.57
N THR A 225 28.25 -0.35 -1.74
CA THR A 225 28.94 -1.40 -1.00
C THR A 225 28.94 -1.09 0.50
N HIS A 226 29.18 -2.10 1.32
CA HIS A 226 29.23 -1.95 2.78
C HIS A 226 30.25 -0.86 3.21
N ASP A 227 31.41 -0.80 2.57
CA ASP A 227 32.45 0.19 2.88
C ASP A 227 32.02 1.62 2.53
N MET A 228 31.28 1.79 1.42
CA MET A 228 30.69 3.08 1.04
C MET A 228 29.66 3.53 2.07
N ARG A 229 28.80 2.63 2.55
CA ARG A 229 27.83 2.92 3.62
C ARG A 229 28.51 3.32 4.92
N LEU A 230 29.54 2.59 5.34
CA LEU A 230 30.32 2.92 6.54
C LEU A 230 30.98 4.29 6.43
N LYS A 231 31.54 4.63 5.27
CA LYS A 231 32.14 5.94 5.02
C LYS A 231 31.09 7.05 5.11
N GLN A 232 29.94 6.84 4.50
CA GLN A 232 28.84 7.82 4.51
C GLN A 232 28.24 8.01 5.90
N PHE A 233 28.07 6.91 6.66
CA PHE A 233 27.65 6.96 8.05
C PHE A 233 28.64 7.75 8.92
N LYS A 234 29.96 7.49 8.79
CA LYS A 234 31.00 8.24 9.52
C LYS A 234 30.98 9.73 9.18
N ASN A 235 30.80 10.07 7.90
CA ASN A 235 30.69 11.46 7.47
C ASN A 235 29.44 12.14 8.04
N GLY A 236 28.29 11.45 8.03
CA GLY A 236 27.05 11.96 8.62
C GLY A 236 27.16 12.18 10.12
N ARG A 237 27.79 11.25 10.86
CA ARG A 237 28.04 11.39 12.30
C ARG A 237 28.97 12.54 12.68
N ALA A 238 29.82 13.00 11.76
CA ALA A 238 30.72 14.12 12.00
C ALA A 238 30.03 15.49 11.82
N LEU A 239 28.82 15.51 11.25
CA LEU A 239 28.01 16.71 11.00
C LEU A 239 26.94 16.94 12.09
N LEU A 240 26.82 16.01 13.03
CA LEU A 240 25.95 16.08 14.22
C LEU A 240 26.81 16.38 15.45
#